data_AF-A0A7S3WDF7-F1
#
_entry.id   AF-A0A7S3WDF7-F1
#
_cell.length_a   1.000
_cell.length_b   1.000
_cell.length_c   1.000
_cell.angle_alpha   90.00
_cell.angle_beta   90.00
_cell.angle_gamma   90.00
#
_symmetry.space_group_name_H-M   'P 1'
#
loop_
_entity.id
_entity.type
_entity.pdbx_description
1 polymer ?
#
loop_
_entity_poly.entity_id
_entity_poly.type
_entity_poly.pdbx_seq_one_letter_code
_entity_poly.pdbx_strand_id
1 'polypeptide(L)'
;RIRVESLLVSPISKASAHQRAGRAGRTKPGKCFRLYTEKAYQAELMEQTYPEILRSNLGSVVLQLKKLGIEDLVHFDFMDPPAPETLMRALELLNYLGALDDEGMLTELGSMMAEFPLDPQLAKMLLYSPQLSCSNEILSIVAMLNTPNPFMRPREAAAAADQAKERFQHVDGDHLTHLNVYHAWKNNQESASWCYDNFLNARAMKSADSIRSQLMRIMNRFGLELKSPDFNSKDYYSNIRKCLLAGFFMQVAHLERTGHYLTVKDNQVVALHPSTVLQHKPEWVVYNEFVLTSKNYIRMCTDVKGEWLVELAPHYYDLKNFPNCEAKRVLERIYLKKSRPMGS
;
A
#
# COMPACT_ATOMS: atom_id res chain seq x y z
N ARG A 1 1.89 -12.71 -15.66
CA ARG A 1 2.59 -12.68 -14.35
C ARG A 1 1.91 -11.63 -13.46
N ILE A 2 1.71 -11.93 -12.17
CA ILE A 2 0.93 -11.12 -11.23
C ILE A 2 1.66 -9.79 -10.94
N ARG A 3 0.95 -8.66 -10.80
CA ARG A 3 1.51 -7.35 -10.38
C ARG A 3 1.38 -7.19 -8.86
N VAL A 4 2.04 -8.08 -8.13
CA VAL A 4 1.91 -8.18 -6.67
C VAL A 4 3.29 -8.19 -6.03
N GLU A 5 3.45 -7.35 -5.02
CA GLU A 5 4.56 -7.39 -4.08
C GLU A 5 4.08 -7.99 -2.76
N SER A 6 4.86 -8.90 -2.18
CA SER A 6 4.53 -9.55 -0.92
C SER A 6 5.79 -10.00 -0.20
N LEU A 7 5.77 -9.92 1.13
CA LEU A 7 6.87 -10.40 1.97
C LEU A 7 6.76 -11.92 2.15
N LEU A 8 7.72 -12.65 1.59
CA LEU A 8 7.77 -14.11 1.66
C LEU A 8 8.96 -14.58 2.50
N VAL A 9 8.70 -15.46 3.45
CA VAL A 9 9.76 -16.16 4.20
C VAL A 9 10.45 -17.13 3.24
N SER A 10 11.71 -16.87 2.95
CA SER A 10 12.52 -17.67 2.04
C SER A 10 13.82 -18.13 2.71
N PRO A 11 14.40 -19.27 2.28
CA PRO A 11 15.72 -19.70 2.72
C PRO A 11 16.80 -18.63 2.45
N ILE A 12 17.80 -18.56 3.32
CA ILE A 12 18.93 -17.62 3.20
C ILE A 12 20.02 -18.16 2.27
N SER A 13 20.92 -17.31 1.80
CA SER A 13 22.11 -17.76 1.06
C SER A 13 23.22 -18.31 1.98
N LYS A 14 24.16 -19.08 1.40
CA LYS A 14 25.39 -19.54 2.06
C LYS A 14 26.22 -18.36 2.55
N ALA A 15 26.33 -17.29 1.75
CA ALA A 15 26.98 -16.04 2.16
C ALA A 15 26.32 -15.42 3.42
N SER A 16 24.99 -15.37 3.45
CA SER A 16 24.25 -14.88 4.63
C SER A 16 24.45 -15.77 5.86
N ALA A 17 24.48 -17.10 5.69
CA ALA A 17 24.76 -18.05 6.76
C ALA A 17 26.18 -17.90 7.32
N HIS A 18 27.18 -17.64 6.46
CA HIS A 18 28.54 -17.34 6.89
C HIS A 18 28.64 -16.00 7.61
N GLN A 19 28.00 -14.95 7.10
CA GLN A 19 27.92 -13.65 7.78
C GLN A 19 27.30 -13.76 9.17
N ARG A 20 26.23 -14.56 9.34
CA ARG A 20 25.61 -14.84 10.64
C ARG A 20 26.56 -15.59 11.58
N ALA A 21 27.26 -16.61 11.10
CA ALA A 21 28.25 -17.33 11.89
C ALA A 21 29.42 -16.44 12.33
N GLY A 22 29.88 -15.55 11.44
CA GLY A 22 30.95 -14.59 11.71
C GLY A 22 30.63 -13.58 12.81
N ARG A 23 29.36 -13.40 13.20
CA ARG A 23 28.98 -12.53 14.32
C ARG A 23 29.41 -13.10 15.69
N ALA A 24 29.52 -14.42 15.82
CA ALA A 24 29.88 -15.06 17.08
C ALA A 24 31.38 -14.98 17.42
N GLY A 25 32.24 -14.84 16.40
CA GLY A 25 33.71 -14.90 16.53
C GLY A 25 34.42 -13.55 16.59
N ARG A 26 33.72 -12.45 16.90
CA ARG A 26 34.29 -11.09 16.79
C ARG A 26 35.26 -10.71 17.90
N THR A 27 34.98 -11.13 19.13
CA THR A 27 35.77 -10.75 20.33
C THR A 27 36.48 -11.94 20.95
N LYS A 28 35.87 -13.13 20.88
CA LYS A 28 36.40 -14.41 21.36
C LYS A 28 35.89 -15.52 20.45
N PRO A 29 36.49 -16.73 20.49
CA PRO A 29 35.93 -17.88 19.79
C PRO A 29 34.47 -18.11 20.19
N GLY A 30 33.60 -18.21 19.19
CA GLY A 30 32.17 -18.42 19.36
C GLY A 30 31.67 -19.61 18.57
N LYS A 31 30.47 -20.10 18.89
CA LYS A 31 29.81 -21.21 18.17
C LYS A 31 28.54 -20.70 17.49
N CYS A 32 28.25 -21.20 16.30
CA CYS A 32 27.03 -20.92 15.57
C CYS A 32 26.23 -22.21 15.39
N PHE A 33 25.01 -22.24 15.92
CA PHE A 33 24.10 -23.37 15.76
C PHE A 33 23.19 -23.12 14.56
N ARG A 34 23.39 -23.90 13.49
CA ARG A 34 22.57 -23.85 12.27
C ARG A 34 21.42 -24.84 12.42
N LEU A 35 20.17 -24.36 12.33
CA LEU A 35 18.96 -25.19 12.48
C LEU A 35 18.56 -25.87 11.16
N TYR A 36 19.52 -26.46 10.47
CA TYR A 36 19.35 -27.20 9.22
C TYR A 36 20.53 -28.16 9.04
N THR A 37 20.35 -29.19 8.21
CA THR A 37 21.38 -30.20 7.98
C THR A 37 22.51 -29.67 7.11
N GLU A 38 23.69 -30.28 7.20
CA GLU A 38 24.81 -29.95 6.31
C GLU A 38 24.48 -30.24 4.83
N LYS A 39 23.72 -31.30 4.57
CA LYS A 39 23.23 -31.62 3.23
C LYS A 39 22.38 -30.48 2.65
N ALA A 40 21.44 -29.96 3.43
CA ALA A 40 20.63 -28.81 3.01
C ALA A 40 21.50 -27.56 2.78
N TYR A 41 22.50 -27.33 3.64
CA TYR A 41 23.45 -26.22 3.44
C TYR A 41 24.19 -26.32 2.10
N GLN A 42 24.65 -27.50 1.71
CA GLN A 42 25.44 -27.69 0.49
C GLN A 42 24.57 -27.72 -0.78
N ALA A 43 23.43 -28.42 -0.73
CA ALA A 43 22.60 -28.72 -1.91
C ALA A 43 21.42 -27.76 -2.12
N GLU A 44 20.82 -27.22 -1.06
CA GLU A 44 19.58 -26.41 -1.17
C GLU A 44 19.84 -24.91 -1.11
N LEU A 45 20.88 -24.46 -0.38
CA LEU A 45 21.17 -23.03 -0.25
C LEU A 45 22.00 -22.50 -1.43
N MET A 46 21.53 -21.39 -2.00
CA MET A 46 22.27 -20.64 -3.02
C MET A 46 23.51 -19.99 -2.44
N GLU A 47 24.56 -19.80 -3.26
CA GLU A 47 25.81 -19.20 -2.78
C GLU A 47 25.63 -17.75 -2.32
N GLN A 48 25.02 -16.94 -3.18
CA GLN A 48 24.73 -15.53 -2.95
C GLN A 48 23.22 -15.29 -2.96
N THR A 49 22.79 -14.24 -2.26
CA THR A 49 21.40 -13.79 -2.32
C THR A 49 21.20 -13.02 -3.63
N TYR A 50 20.10 -13.26 -4.33
CA TYR A 50 19.76 -12.45 -5.51
C TYR A 50 19.68 -10.95 -5.16
N PRO A 51 20.26 -10.08 -6.01
CA PRO A 51 20.14 -8.64 -5.88
C PRO A 51 18.69 -8.20 -5.70
N GLU A 52 18.49 -7.17 -4.89
CA GLU A 52 17.14 -6.67 -4.55
C GLU A 52 16.44 -6.05 -5.77
N ILE A 53 17.19 -5.39 -6.66
CA ILE A 53 16.67 -4.82 -7.92
C ILE A 53 15.97 -5.85 -8.83
N LEU A 54 16.34 -7.13 -8.71
CA LEU A 54 15.72 -8.21 -9.49
C LEU A 54 14.42 -8.73 -8.87
N ARG A 55 14.09 -8.32 -7.63
CA ARG A 55 13.01 -8.89 -6.82
C ARG A 55 12.03 -7.86 -6.25
N SER A 56 12.34 -6.57 -6.37
CA SER A 56 11.51 -5.49 -5.84
C SER A 56 10.76 -4.75 -6.93
N ASN A 57 9.67 -4.05 -6.55
CA ASN A 57 9.01 -3.12 -7.45
C ASN A 57 9.91 -1.91 -7.71
N LEU A 58 10.10 -1.57 -8.99
CA LEU A 58 11.00 -0.49 -9.40
C LEU A 58 10.31 0.86 -9.55
N GLY A 59 9.02 0.99 -9.20
CA GLY A 59 8.27 2.25 -9.36
C GLY A 59 8.95 3.46 -8.69
N SER A 60 9.38 3.32 -7.43
CA SER A 60 10.10 4.38 -6.70
C SER A 60 11.50 4.63 -7.28
N VAL A 61 12.22 3.57 -7.64
CA VAL A 61 13.58 3.64 -8.23
C VAL A 61 13.55 4.35 -9.58
N VAL A 62 12.63 3.97 -10.47
CA VAL A 62 12.46 4.59 -11.79
C VAL A 62 12.11 6.07 -11.66
N LEU A 63 11.23 6.42 -10.73
CA LEU A 63 10.88 7.81 -10.48
C LEU A 63 12.09 8.63 -10.03
N GLN A 64 12.93 8.07 -9.15
CA GLN A 64 14.17 8.72 -8.70
C GLN A 64 15.21 8.84 -9.82
N LEU A 65 15.39 7.80 -10.64
CA LEU A 65 16.31 7.84 -11.79
C LEU A 65 15.89 8.91 -12.80
N LYS A 66 14.59 9.01 -13.11
CA LYS A 66 14.04 10.06 -13.97
C LYS A 66 14.23 11.46 -13.38
N LYS A 67 14.05 11.62 -12.06
CA LYS A 67 14.33 12.86 -11.33
C LYS A 67 15.81 13.27 -11.38
N LEU A 68 16.73 12.30 -11.44
CA LEU A 68 18.17 12.53 -11.62
C LEU A 68 18.55 12.93 -13.06
N GLY A 69 17.60 12.92 -14.00
CA GLY A 69 17.84 13.26 -15.41
C GLY A 69 18.27 12.09 -16.29
N ILE A 70 18.04 10.84 -15.84
CA ILE A 70 18.32 9.66 -16.64
C ILE A 70 17.12 9.38 -17.55
N GLU A 71 17.29 9.62 -18.84
CA GLU A 71 16.23 9.44 -19.84
C GLU A 71 16.10 7.97 -20.27
N ASP A 72 17.22 7.34 -20.62
CA ASP A 72 17.27 5.97 -21.11
C ASP A 72 17.55 4.98 -19.98
N LEU A 73 16.48 4.35 -19.51
CA LEU A 73 16.54 3.33 -18.45
C LEU A 73 16.89 1.94 -18.99
N VAL A 74 16.80 1.73 -20.31
CA VAL A 74 17.05 0.43 -20.93
C VAL A 74 18.57 0.21 -21.06
N HIS A 75 19.31 1.26 -21.42
CA HIS A 75 20.75 1.23 -21.56
C HIS A 75 21.50 1.76 -20.33
N PHE A 76 20.80 1.97 -19.22
CA PHE A 76 21.44 2.35 -17.96
C PHE A 76 22.35 1.22 -17.46
N ASP A 77 23.56 1.58 -17.03
CA ASP A 77 24.62 0.64 -16.63
C ASP A 77 24.37 0.04 -15.24
N PHE A 78 23.37 -0.84 -15.15
CA PHE A 78 23.12 -1.63 -13.96
C PHE A 78 24.15 -2.76 -13.83
N MET A 79 24.71 -2.95 -12.64
CA MET A 79 25.56 -4.11 -12.33
C MET A 79 24.83 -5.43 -12.61
N ASP A 80 23.57 -5.51 -12.18
CA ASP A 80 22.64 -6.60 -12.48
C ASP A 80 21.33 -5.98 -13.01
N PRO A 81 21.11 -5.93 -14.33
CA PRO A 81 19.95 -5.25 -14.90
C PRO A 81 18.64 -5.98 -14.57
N PRO A 82 17.57 -5.25 -14.22
CA PRO A 82 16.27 -5.84 -13.99
C PRO A 82 15.68 -6.42 -15.27
N ALA A 83 14.74 -7.35 -15.13
CA ALA A 83 14.00 -7.87 -16.28
C ALA A 83 13.26 -6.73 -17.01
N PRO A 84 13.28 -6.69 -18.35
CA PRO A 84 12.60 -5.65 -19.12
C PRO A 84 11.11 -5.52 -18.76
N GLU A 85 10.43 -6.64 -18.47
CA GLU A 85 9.05 -6.66 -18.00
C GLU A 85 8.85 -5.88 -16.69
N THR A 86 9.79 -5.96 -15.74
CA THR A 86 9.71 -5.26 -14.46
C THR A 86 9.88 -3.75 -14.64
N LEU A 87 10.80 -3.36 -15.53
CA LEU A 87 11.00 -1.96 -15.88
C LEU A 87 9.78 -1.38 -16.60
N MET A 88 9.23 -2.10 -17.58
CA MET A 88 8.00 -1.71 -18.29
C MET A 88 6.82 -1.55 -17.33
N ARG A 89 6.66 -2.43 -16.34
CA ARG A 89 5.60 -2.30 -15.32
C ARG A 89 5.76 -1.07 -14.44
N ALA A 90 7.00 -0.73 -14.06
CA ALA A 90 7.27 0.47 -13.29
C ALA A 90 6.95 1.74 -14.10
N LEU A 91 7.31 1.76 -15.39
CA LEU A 91 6.94 2.83 -16.31
C LEU A 91 5.43 2.93 -16.50
N GLU A 92 4.75 1.80 -16.70
CA GLU A 92 3.28 1.74 -16.84
C GLU A 92 2.58 2.26 -15.56
N LEU A 93 3.04 1.83 -14.39
CA LEU A 93 2.56 2.30 -13.09
C LEU A 93 2.70 3.82 -12.96
N LEU A 94 3.87 4.37 -13.26
CA LEU A 94 4.13 5.81 -13.17
C LEU A 94 3.34 6.62 -14.21
N ASN A 95 3.15 6.08 -15.42
CA ASN A 95 2.30 6.70 -16.44
C ASN A 95 0.83 6.74 -15.95
N TYR A 96 0.28 5.63 -15.43
CA TYR A 96 -1.07 5.63 -14.89
C TYR A 96 -1.26 6.60 -13.71
N LEU A 97 -0.24 6.79 -12.87
CA LEU A 97 -0.28 7.77 -11.79
C LEU A 97 -0.18 9.22 -12.28
N GLY A 98 0.19 9.44 -13.55
CA GLY A 98 0.47 10.74 -14.16
C GLY A 98 1.82 11.33 -13.72
N ALA A 99 2.73 10.49 -13.21
CA ALA A 99 4.08 10.90 -12.85
C ALA A 99 5.00 10.97 -14.08
N LEU A 100 4.70 10.19 -15.11
CA LEU A 100 5.30 10.27 -16.44
C LEU A 100 4.23 10.62 -17.46
N ASP A 101 4.62 11.26 -18.56
CA ASP A 101 3.78 11.41 -19.75
C ASP A 101 3.88 10.19 -20.69
N ASP A 102 3.15 10.22 -21.80
CA ASP A 102 3.11 9.13 -22.78
C ASP A 102 4.45 8.95 -23.51
N GLU A 103 5.28 9.99 -23.54
CA GLU A 103 6.67 9.99 -24.03
C GLU A 103 7.67 9.46 -22.99
N GLY A 104 7.25 9.23 -21.75
CA GLY A 104 8.09 8.72 -20.66
C GLY A 104 8.98 9.78 -20.00
N MET A 105 8.66 11.05 -20.17
CA MET A 105 9.30 12.20 -19.51
C MET A 105 8.63 12.50 -18.17
N LEU A 106 9.40 13.10 -17.25
CA LEU A 106 8.94 13.41 -15.91
C LEU A 106 7.99 14.61 -15.92
N THR A 107 6.76 14.41 -15.44
CA THR A 107 5.78 15.49 -15.31
C THR A 107 6.06 16.36 -14.07
N GLU A 108 5.44 17.55 -13.98
CA GLU A 108 5.49 18.36 -12.75
C GLU A 108 4.97 17.59 -11.53
N LEU A 109 3.91 16.80 -11.72
CA LEU A 109 3.37 15.93 -10.68
C LEU A 109 4.39 14.87 -10.28
N GLY A 110 5.02 14.19 -11.24
CA GLY A 110 6.07 13.20 -10.96
C GLY A 110 7.26 13.81 -10.23
N SER A 111 7.67 15.02 -10.61
CA SER A 111 8.73 15.77 -9.97
C SER A 111 8.41 16.10 -8.50
N MET A 112 7.17 16.44 -8.18
CA MET A 112 6.70 16.60 -6.80
C MET A 112 6.62 15.25 -6.05
N MET A 113 6.13 14.19 -6.71
CA MET A 113 6.04 12.86 -6.11
C MET A 113 7.41 12.31 -5.69
N ALA A 114 8.45 12.55 -6.48
CA ALA A 114 9.82 12.08 -6.23
C ALA A 114 10.46 12.67 -4.96
N GLU A 115 9.94 13.79 -4.46
CA GLU A 115 10.46 14.51 -3.28
C GLU A 115 9.94 13.91 -1.98
N PHE A 116 8.87 13.09 -2.05
CA PHE A 116 8.36 12.35 -0.91
C PHE A 116 9.11 11.02 -0.77
N PRO A 117 9.58 10.65 0.44
CA PRO A 117 10.19 9.35 0.70
C PRO A 117 9.10 8.27 0.86
N LEU A 118 8.24 8.14 -0.14
CA LEU A 118 7.05 7.29 -0.15
C LEU A 118 6.95 6.55 -1.48
N ASP A 119 6.17 5.47 -1.48
CA ASP A 119 5.77 4.82 -2.73
C ASP A 119 4.97 5.80 -3.62
N PRO A 120 5.13 5.74 -4.95
CA PRO A 120 4.46 6.67 -5.87
C PRO A 120 2.93 6.74 -5.67
N GLN A 121 2.29 5.62 -5.32
CA GLN A 121 0.84 5.56 -5.08
C GLN A 121 0.43 6.39 -3.85
N LEU A 122 1.21 6.30 -2.76
CA LEU A 122 1.00 7.09 -1.53
C LEU A 122 1.30 8.57 -1.76
N ALA A 123 2.37 8.88 -2.50
CA ALA A 123 2.71 10.26 -2.87
C ALA A 123 1.59 10.89 -3.71
N LYS A 124 1.09 10.18 -4.73
CA LYS A 124 -0.04 10.63 -5.55
C LYS A 124 -1.29 10.92 -4.70
N MET A 125 -1.61 10.01 -3.78
CA MET A 125 -2.74 10.18 -2.86
C MET A 125 -2.59 11.44 -2.00
N LEU A 126 -1.40 11.68 -1.45
CA LEU A 126 -1.12 12.85 -0.63
C LEU A 126 -1.22 14.15 -1.42
N LEU A 127 -0.70 14.19 -2.65
CA LEU A 127 -0.80 15.34 -3.55
C LEU A 127 -2.22 15.63 -4.03
N TYR A 128 -3.06 14.60 -4.17
CA TYR A 128 -4.46 14.74 -4.59
C TYR A 128 -5.38 15.18 -3.45
N SER A 129 -5.02 14.85 -2.21
CA SER A 129 -5.86 15.08 -1.02
C SER A 129 -6.37 16.51 -0.78
N PRO A 130 -5.65 17.60 -1.14
CA PRO A 130 -6.17 18.97 -0.96
C PRO A 130 -7.38 19.27 -1.86
N GLN A 131 -7.53 18.59 -3.01
CA GLN A 131 -8.66 18.76 -3.92
C GLN A 131 -9.97 18.25 -3.32
N LEU A 132 -9.89 17.27 -2.42
CA LEU A 132 -11.01 16.69 -1.69
C LEU A 132 -11.12 17.22 -0.25
N SER A 133 -10.35 18.25 0.08
CA SER A 133 -10.31 18.88 1.41
C SER A 133 -10.04 17.93 2.59
N CYS A 134 -9.37 16.78 2.36
CA CYS A 134 -9.11 15.74 3.37
C CYS A 134 -7.61 15.46 3.60
N SER A 135 -6.78 16.43 3.27
CA SER A 135 -5.32 16.31 3.36
C SER A 135 -4.78 16.03 4.76
N ASN A 136 -5.43 16.53 5.82
CA ASN A 136 -4.99 16.25 7.19
C ASN A 136 -5.17 14.79 7.57
N GLU A 137 -6.31 14.21 7.19
CA GLU A 137 -6.65 12.81 7.46
C GLU A 137 -5.79 11.88 6.62
N ILE A 138 -5.63 12.18 5.34
CA ILE A 138 -4.81 11.39 4.42
C ILE A 138 -3.35 11.39 4.87
N LEU A 139 -2.83 12.52 5.33
CA LEU A 139 -1.49 12.60 5.90
C LEU A 139 -1.32 11.68 7.14
N SER A 140 -2.35 11.57 7.99
CA SER A 140 -2.34 10.62 9.12
C SER A 140 -2.39 9.16 8.63
N ILE A 141 -3.24 8.86 7.64
CA ILE A 141 -3.35 7.51 7.08
C ILE A 141 -2.03 7.09 6.44
N VAL A 142 -1.41 7.92 5.61
CA VAL A 142 -0.10 7.65 4.98
C VAL A 142 0.95 7.37 6.05
N ALA A 143 1.01 8.19 7.10
CA ALA A 143 1.94 7.99 8.19
C ALA A 143 1.74 6.65 8.90
N MET A 144 0.49 6.27 9.17
CA MET A 144 0.15 4.98 9.78
C MET A 144 0.51 3.79 8.88
N LEU A 145 0.28 3.90 7.56
CA LEU A 145 0.62 2.85 6.59
C LEU A 145 2.13 2.61 6.46
N ASN A 146 2.95 3.64 6.69
CA ASN A 146 4.42 3.54 6.66
C ASN A 146 5.03 3.10 7.99
N THR A 147 4.21 2.60 8.92
CA THR A 147 4.69 2.03 10.19
C THR A 147 4.33 0.56 10.32
N PRO A 148 5.07 -0.21 11.13
CA PRO A 148 4.65 -1.55 11.50
C PRO A 148 3.24 -1.53 12.10
N ASN A 149 2.49 -2.62 11.89
CA ASN A 149 1.12 -2.75 12.38
C ASN A 149 0.99 -2.26 13.85
N PRO A 150 0.17 -1.22 14.13
CA PRO A 150 0.03 -0.66 15.45
C PRO A 150 -0.69 -1.60 16.42
N PHE A 151 -1.49 -2.55 15.91
CA PHE A 151 -2.26 -3.47 16.75
C PHE A 151 -1.40 -4.63 17.26
N MET A 152 -1.32 -4.78 18.57
CA MET A 152 -0.70 -5.93 19.23
C MET A 152 -1.75 -6.98 19.54
N ARG A 153 -1.50 -8.23 19.14
CA ARG A 153 -2.41 -9.35 19.44
C ARG A 153 -1.64 -10.51 20.08
N PRO A 154 -1.31 -10.43 21.38
CA PRO A 154 -0.70 -11.55 22.12
C PRO A 154 -1.62 -12.77 22.09
N ARG A 155 -1.05 -13.98 21.95
CA ARG A 155 -1.84 -15.22 21.84
C ARG A 155 -2.71 -15.47 23.09
N GLU A 156 -2.19 -15.13 24.27
CA GLU A 156 -2.86 -15.33 25.57
C GLU A 156 -4.01 -14.34 25.78
N ALA A 157 -3.93 -13.14 25.21
CA ALA A 157 -4.90 -12.05 25.39
C ALA A 157 -5.62 -11.69 24.08
N ALA A 158 -5.76 -12.65 23.17
CA ALA A 158 -6.29 -12.41 21.83
C ALA A 158 -7.71 -11.82 21.84
N ALA A 159 -8.60 -12.34 22.69
CA ALA A 159 -9.97 -11.83 22.81
C ALA A 159 -10.03 -10.40 23.37
N ALA A 160 -9.19 -10.08 24.35
CA ALA A 160 -9.10 -8.72 24.91
C ALA A 160 -8.55 -7.72 23.88
N ALA A 161 -7.55 -8.13 23.08
CA ALA A 161 -7.00 -7.32 22.00
C ALA A 161 -8.04 -7.06 20.89
N ASP A 162 -8.83 -8.08 20.53
CA ASP A 162 -9.89 -7.94 19.54
C ASP A 162 -11.00 -7.00 20.04
N GLN A 163 -11.40 -7.09 21.32
CA GLN A 163 -12.36 -6.17 21.95
C GLN A 163 -11.82 -4.74 22.06
N ALA A 164 -10.54 -4.56 22.35
CA ALA A 164 -9.92 -3.23 22.33
C ALA A 164 -9.92 -2.62 20.92
N LYS A 165 -9.64 -3.44 19.91
CA LYS A 165 -9.67 -3.03 18.51
C LYS A 165 -11.08 -2.66 18.05
N GLU A 166 -12.11 -3.38 18.51
CA GLU A 166 -13.54 -3.07 18.22
C GLU A 166 -13.91 -1.62 18.52
N ARG A 167 -13.33 -1.01 19.56
CA ARG A 167 -13.60 0.39 19.95
C ARG A 167 -13.20 1.40 18.88
N PHE A 168 -12.25 1.07 18.02
CA PHE A 168 -11.75 1.95 16.97
C PHE A 168 -12.29 1.61 15.57
N GLN A 169 -13.05 0.51 15.46
CA GLN A 169 -13.52 0.01 14.18
C GLN A 169 -14.38 1.06 13.47
N HIS A 170 -14.09 1.23 12.19
CA HIS A 170 -14.92 2.00 11.30
C HIS A 170 -15.66 1.06 10.33
N VAL A 171 -16.97 1.28 10.17
CA VAL A 171 -17.85 0.42 9.34
C VAL A 171 -17.38 0.31 7.88
N ASP A 172 -16.81 1.38 7.35
CA ASP A 172 -16.33 1.45 5.96
C ASP A 172 -14.91 0.91 5.75
N GLY A 173 -14.14 0.57 6.79
CA GLY A 173 -12.89 -0.18 6.61
C GLY A 173 -11.68 0.17 7.49
N ASP A 174 -10.57 -0.49 7.14
CA ASP A 174 -9.35 -0.56 7.95
C ASP A 174 -8.53 0.75 7.92
N HIS A 175 -8.52 1.49 6.81
CA HIS A 175 -7.83 2.79 6.69
C HIS A 175 -8.39 3.81 7.68
N LEU A 176 -9.72 3.89 7.77
CA LEU A 176 -10.42 4.77 8.69
C LEU A 176 -10.27 4.30 10.15
N THR A 177 -10.17 2.99 10.37
CA THR A 177 -9.83 2.44 11.70
C THR A 177 -8.44 2.89 12.15
N HIS A 178 -7.43 2.91 11.26
CA HIS A 178 -6.10 3.42 11.60
C HIS A 178 -6.12 4.93 11.87
N LEU A 179 -6.93 5.68 11.13
CA LEU A 179 -7.16 7.10 11.40
C LEU A 179 -7.77 7.32 12.79
N ASN A 180 -8.79 6.55 13.16
CA ASN A 180 -9.42 6.60 14.49
C ASN A 180 -8.42 6.30 15.61
N VAL A 181 -7.58 5.28 15.44
CA VAL A 181 -6.51 4.95 16.39
C VAL A 181 -5.54 6.10 16.55
N TYR A 182 -5.11 6.71 15.44
CA TYR A 182 -4.20 7.85 15.47
C TYR A 182 -4.79 9.06 16.19
N HIS A 183 -6.04 9.42 15.89
CA HIS A 183 -6.74 10.52 16.57
C HIS A 183 -6.95 10.23 18.06
N ALA A 184 -7.38 9.02 18.42
CA ALA A 184 -7.54 8.63 19.80
C ALA A 184 -6.21 8.69 20.57
N TRP A 185 -5.11 8.26 19.96
CA TRP A 185 -3.78 8.34 20.58
C TRP A 185 -3.32 9.79 20.81
N LYS A 186 -3.51 10.68 19.83
CA LYS A 186 -3.18 12.11 19.99
C LYS A 186 -4.06 12.79 21.05
N ASN A 187 -5.34 12.46 21.11
CA ASN A 187 -6.28 12.99 22.12
C ASN A 187 -5.91 12.55 23.54
N ASN A 188 -5.31 11.36 23.71
CA ASN A 188 -4.82 10.84 24.98
C ASN A 188 -3.36 11.23 25.27
N GLN A 189 -2.92 12.40 24.75
CA GLN A 189 -1.61 13.01 25.02
C GLN A 189 -0.42 12.08 24.73
N GLU A 190 -0.52 11.24 23.71
CA GLU A 190 0.57 10.36 23.26
C GLU A 190 1.04 9.37 24.35
N SER A 191 0.16 9.07 25.30
CA SER A 191 0.49 8.27 26.48
C SER A 191 0.85 6.82 26.14
N ALA A 192 1.99 6.37 26.65
CA ALA A 192 2.43 4.99 26.51
C ALA A 192 1.58 4.02 27.33
N SER A 193 1.02 4.45 28.47
CA SER A 193 0.10 3.61 29.27
C SER A 193 -1.21 3.39 28.52
N TRP A 194 -1.75 4.45 27.91
CA TRP A 194 -2.96 4.33 27.09
C TRP A 194 -2.78 3.37 25.91
N CYS A 195 -1.60 3.38 25.27
CA CYS A 195 -1.27 2.40 24.25
C CYS A 195 -1.28 0.97 24.79
N TYR A 196 -0.71 0.74 25.97
CA TYR A 196 -0.70 -0.59 26.61
C TYR A 196 -2.12 -1.08 26.90
N ASP A 197 -2.96 -0.22 27.48
CA ASP A 197 -4.34 -0.55 27.84
C ASP A 197 -5.23 -0.86 26.63
N ASN A 198 -4.92 -0.28 25.46
CA ASN A 198 -5.64 -0.49 24.21
C ASN A 198 -4.96 -1.47 23.25
N PHE A 199 -3.94 -2.23 23.71
CA PHE A 199 -3.20 -3.18 22.89
C PHE A 199 -2.56 -2.55 21.63
N LEU A 200 -2.06 -1.33 21.76
CA LEU A 200 -1.37 -0.59 20.71
C LEU A 200 0.13 -0.51 20.94
N ASN A 201 0.90 -0.60 19.86
CA ASN A 201 2.35 -0.47 19.90
C ASN A 201 2.76 1.00 19.96
N ALA A 202 3.13 1.47 21.16
CA ALA A 202 3.55 2.86 21.39
C ALA A 202 4.73 3.30 20.51
N ARG A 203 5.64 2.38 20.14
CA ARG A 203 6.78 2.70 19.26
C ARG A 203 6.31 2.95 17.83
N ALA A 204 5.37 2.14 17.34
CA ALA A 204 4.78 2.33 16.01
C ALA A 204 4.04 3.67 15.93
N MET A 205 3.23 4.01 16.94
CA MET A 205 2.51 5.30 17.01
C MET A 205 3.46 6.51 16.99
N LYS A 206 4.53 6.49 17.81
CA LYS A 206 5.54 7.56 17.80
C LYS A 206 6.28 7.66 16.47
N SER A 207 6.55 6.52 15.83
CA SER A 207 7.14 6.50 14.49
C SER A 207 6.20 7.13 13.47
N ALA A 208 4.90 6.85 13.55
CA ALA A 208 3.90 7.41 12.65
C ALA A 208 3.83 8.93 12.81
N ASP A 209 3.82 9.45 14.05
CA ASP A 209 3.82 10.89 14.30
C ASP A 209 5.08 11.61 13.75
N SER A 210 6.24 10.95 13.86
CA SER A 210 7.50 11.46 13.28
C SER A 210 7.43 11.52 11.75
N ILE A 211 6.93 10.46 11.10
CA ILE A 211 6.73 10.41 9.64
C ILE A 211 5.72 11.47 9.22
N ARG A 212 4.59 11.59 9.92
CA ARG A 212 3.57 12.62 9.66
C ARG A 212 4.19 14.02 9.70
N SER A 213 5.01 14.31 10.70
CA SER A 213 5.70 15.61 10.85
C SER A 213 6.75 15.87 9.77
N GLN A 214 7.42 14.83 9.27
CA GLN A 214 8.32 14.94 8.12
C GLN A 214 7.53 15.25 6.84
N LEU A 215 6.49 14.48 6.56
CA LEU A 215 5.65 14.66 5.38
C LEU A 215 4.94 16.02 5.38
N MET A 216 4.46 16.49 6.54
CA MET A 216 3.86 17.82 6.69
C MET A 216 4.81 18.94 6.28
N ARG A 217 6.10 18.84 6.67
CA ARG A 217 7.13 19.82 6.28
C ARG A 217 7.36 19.84 4.77
N ILE A 218 7.30 18.69 4.12
CA ILE A 218 7.43 18.57 2.67
C ILE A 218 6.19 19.18 1.99
N MET A 219 4.98 18.87 2.47
CA MET A 219 3.73 19.45 1.95
C MET A 219 3.72 20.98 2.04
N ASN A 220 4.13 21.54 3.19
CA ASN A 220 4.22 22.98 3.38
C ASN A 220 5.25 23.64 2.44
N ARG A 221 6.36 22.95 2.14
CA ARG A 221 7.37 23.44 1.18
C ARG A 221 6.80 23.57 -0.24
N PHE A 222 5.92 22.66 -0.64
CA PHE A 222 5.23 22.70 -1.93
C PHE A 222 3.96 23.56 -1.93
N GLY A 223 3.63 24.23 -0.82
CA GLY A 223 2.44 25.07 -0.71
C GLY A 223 1.13 24.29 -0.71
N LEU A 224 1.14 23.01 -0.33
CA LEU A 224 -0.06 22.19 -0.25
C LEU A 224 -0.85 22.53 1.01
N GLU A 225 -2.11 22.93 0.83
CA GLU A 225 -2.99 23.32 1.92
C GLU A 225 -3.41 22.11 2.77
N LEU A 226 -3.21 22.22 4.09
CA LEU A 226 -3.66 21.22 5.07
C LEU A 226 -5.11 21.51 5.48
N LYS A 227 -6.04 21.03 4.66
CA LYS A 227 -7.49 21.06 4.90
C LYS A 227 -7.98 19.81 5.64
N SER A 228 -9.01 20.02 6.47
CA SER A 228 -9.86 18.99 7.07
C SER A 228 -11.31 19.43 6.84
N PRO A 229 -12.22 18.54 6.38
CA PRO A 229 -13.63 18.87 6.26
C PRO A 229 -14.28 18.94 7.65
N ASP A 230 -15.46 19.56 7.74
CA ASP A 230 -16.28 19.43 8.96
C ASP A 230 -16.58 17.95 9.19
N PHE A 231 -16.27 17.46 10.39
CA PHE A 231 -16.49 16.08 10.81
C PHE A 231 -17.98 15.67 10.72
N ASN A 232 -18.89 16.63 10.92
CA ASN A 232 -20.33 16.38 10.82
C ASN A 232 -20.86 16.35 9.38
N SER A 233 -20.01 16.68 8.40
CA SER A 233 -20.39 16.59 7.00
C SER A 233 -20.54 15.13 6.57
N LYS A 234 -21.62 14.84 5.83
CA LYS A 234 -21.83 13.52 5.20
C LYS A 234 -20.67 13.14 4.28
N ASP A 235 -19.96 14.14 3.75
CA ASP A 235 -18.88 13.94 2.80
C ASP A 235 -17.52 13.67 3.46
N TYR A 236 -17.40 13.79 4.79
CA TYR A 236 -16.11 13.62 5.50
C TYR A 236 -15.44 12.28 5.18
N TYR A 237 -16.10 11.17 5.49
CA TYR A 237 -15.58 9.83 5.21
C TYR A 237 -15.57 9.49 3.72
N SER A 238 -16.56 9.99 2.96
CA SER A 238 -16.64 9.78 1.52
C SER A 238 -15.44 10.37 0.79
N ASN A 239 -15.02 11.59 1.16
CA ASN A 239 -13.87 12.27 0.58
C ASN A 239 -12.57 11.55 0.88
N ILE A 240 -12.39 11.05 2.12
CA ILE A 240 -11.21 10.25 2.49
C ILE A 240 -11.17 8.98 1.63
N ARG A 241 -12.28 8.23 1.54
CA ARG A 241 -12.38 6.99 0.74
C ARG A 241 -12.14 7.26 -0.75
N LYS A 242 -12.69 8.34 -1.30
CA LYS A 242 -12.46 8.77 -2.68
C LYS A 242 -11.00 9.15 -2.90
N CYS A 243 -10.35 9.78 -1.92
CA CYS A 243 -8.92 10.09 -2.01
C CYS A 243 -8.04 8.83 -1.97
N LEU A 244 -8.39 7.81 -1.17
CA LEU A 244 -7.68 6.52 -1.18
C LEU A 244 -7.63 5.93 -2.59
N LEU A 245 -8.76 5.97 -3.31
CA LEU A 245 -8.82 5.50 -4.69
C LEU A 245 -7.91 6.29 -5.63
N ALA A 246 -7.66 7.58 -5.42
CA ALA A 246 -6.82 8.37 -6.33
C ALA A 246 -5.37 7.87 -6.39
N GLY A 247 -4.85 7.24 -5.32
CA GLY A 247 -3.54 6.57 -5.33
C GLY A 247 -3.62 5.07 -5.56
N PHE A 248 -4.65 4.41 -5.04
CA PHE A 248 -4.80 2.96 -5.02
C PHE A 248 -5.80 2.41 -6.04
N PHE A 249 -6.16 3.16 -7.08
CA PHE A 249 -7.13 2.72 -8.09
C PHE A 249 -6.71 1.44 -8.83
N MET A 250 -5.42 1.06 -8.82
CA MET A 250 -4.94 -0.21 -9.37
C MET A 250 -5.11 -1.39 -8.41
N GLN A 251 -5.22 -1.12 -7.11
CA GLN A 251 -5.35 -2.10 -6.02
C GLN A 251 -6.79 -2.18 -5.54
N VAL A 252 -7.66 -2.62 -6.44
CA VAL A 252 -9.09 -2.77 -6.19
C VAL A 252 -9.51 -4.21 -6.43
N ALA A 253 -10.45 -4.70 -5.65
CA ALA A 253 -11.07 -6.00 -5.85
C ALA A 253 -12.60 -5.89 -5.88
N HIS A 254 -13.23 -6.71 -6.71
CA HIS A 254 -14.67 -6.80 -6.90
C HIS A 254 -15.21 -8.11 -6.32
N LEU A 255 -16.36 -8.06 -5.66
CA LEU A 255 -17.05 -9.23 -5.11
C LEU A 255 -17.82 -9.96 -6.21
N GLU A 256 -17.43 -11.20 -6.51
CA GLU A 256 -18.18 -12.06 -7.43
C GLU A 256 -19.40 -12.68 -6.73
N ARG A 257 -20.43 -13.06 -7.50
CA ARG A 257 -21.63 -13.77 -6.98
C ARG A 257 -21.34 -15.02 -6.16
N THR A 258 -20.22 -15.68 -6.45
CA THR A 258 -19.71 -16.86 -5.73
C THR A 258 -19.16 -16.53 -4.35
N GLY A 259 -19.06 -15.26 -3.97
CA GLY A 259 -18.69 -14.79 -2.63
C GLY A 259 -17.19 -14.63 -2.38
N HIS A 260 -16.35 -14.81 -3.41
CA HIS A 260 -14.92 -14.48 -3.40
C HIS A 260 -14.66 -13.15 -4.11
N TYR A 261 -13.52 -12.53 -3.83
CA TYR A 261 -13.11 -11.31 -4.50
C TYR A 261 -12.19 -11.61 -5.67
N LEU A 262 -12.26 -10.78 -6.70
CA LEU A 262 -11.40 -10.82 -7.88
C LEU A 262 -10.69 -9.48 -8.04
N THR A 263 -9.36 -9.47 -8.14
CA THR A 263 -8.60 -8.22 -8.36
C THR A 263 -8.83 -7.66 -9.75
N VAL A 264 -8.92 -6.34 -9.87
CA VAL A 264 -9.13 -5.65 -11.15
C VAL A 264 -7.96 -5.88 -12.11
N LYS A 265 -8.27 -6.12 -13.39
CA LYS A 265 -7.36 -6.48 -14.50
C LYS A 265 -6.57 -7.79 -14.35
N ASP A 266 -6.04 -8.10 -13.17
CA ASP A 266 -5.19 -9.28 -12.95
C ASP A 266 -5.97 -10.57 -12.65
N ASN A 267 -7.27 -10.46 -12.38
CA ASN A 267 -8.19 -11.57 -12.10
C ASN A 267 -7.66 -12.57 -11.05
N GLN A 268 -7.00 -12.07 -10.00
CA GLN A 268 -6.55 -12.92 -8.90
C GLN A 268 -7.70 -13.14 -7.93
N VAL A 269 -7.99 -14.41 -7.63
CA VAL A 269 -8.96 -14.78 -6.61
C VAL A 269 -8.35 -14.50 -5.24
N VAL A 270 -9.01 -13.63 -4.48
CA VAL A 270 -8.57 -13.19 -3.15
C VAL A 270 -9.73 -13.23 -2.14
N ALA A 271 -9.37 -13.27 -0.86
CA ALA A 271 -10.29 -13.10 0.25
C ALA A 271 -9.87 -11.89 1.11
N LEU A 272 -10.82 -11.30 1.82
CA LEU A 272 -10.50 -10.31 2.85
C LEU A 272 -9.65 -10.97 3.94
N HIS A 273 -8.55 -10.33 4.32
CA HIS A 273 -7.70 -10.85 5.38
C HIS A 273 -8.48 -10.91 6.71
N PRO A 274 -8.34 -11.98 7.53
CA PRO A 274 -9.09 -12.13 8.78
C PRO A 274 -8.89 -11.01 9.81
N SER A 275 -7.87 -10.16 9.63
CA SER A 275 -7.65 -8.99 10.46
C SER A 275 -8.48 -7.77 10.07
N THR A 276 -9.26 -7.83 8.99
CA THR A 276 -10.09 -6.70 8.58
C THR A 276 -11.20 -6.44 9.59
N VAL A 277 -11.60 -5.18 9.73
CA VAL A 277 -12.72 -4.73 10.55
C VAL A 277 -14.07 -4.81 9.82
N LEU A 278 -14.04 -5.07 8.51
CA LEU A 278 -15.24 -5.16 7.69
C LEU A 278 -16.08 -6.37 8.11
N GLN A 279 -17.26 -6.09 8.70
CA GLN A 279 -18.22 -7.12 9.12
C GLN A 279 -19.07 -7.65 7.95
N HIS A 280 -19.14 -6.88 6.87
CA HIS A 280 -19.84 -7.25 5.63
C HIS A 280 -18.84 -7.37 4.48
N LYS A 281 -19.29 -7.88 3.32
CA LYS A 281 -18.50 -7.94 2.09
C LYS A 281 -18.98 -6.84 1.13
N PRO A 282 -18.29 -5.69 1.05
CA PRO A 282 -18.64 -4.65 0.09
C PRO A 282 -18.46 -5.12 -1.36
N GLU A 283 -19.23 -4.60 -2.29
CA GLU A 283 -19.13 -4.97 -3.71
C GLU A 283 -17.74 -4.62 -4.28
N TRP A 284 -17.19 -3.46 -3.89
CA TRP A 284 -15.87 -2.99 -4.30
C TRP A 284 -15.05 -2.64 -3.07
N VAL A 285 -13.80 -3.10 -3.05
CA VAL A 285 -12.86 -2.80 -1.97
C VAL A 285 -11.54 -2.32 -2.55
N VAL A 286 -10.99 -1.26 -1.96
CA VAL A 286 -9.59 -0.86 -2.16
C VAL A 286 -8.73 -1.50 -1.08
N TYR A 287 -7.54 -2.00 -1.43
CA TYR A 287 -6.64 -2.65 -0.50
C TYR A 287 -5.22 -2.07 -0.58
N ASN A 288 -4.49 -2.06 0.55
CA ASN A 288 -3.10 -1.59 0.58
C ASN A 288 -2.12 -2.70 0.22
N GLU A 289 -2.35 -3.93 0.69
CA GLU A 289 -1.37 -5.02 0.58
C GLU A 289 -2.00 -6.32 0.09
N PHE A 290 -1.24 -7.04 -0.72
CA PHE A 290 -1.55 -8.40 -1.12
C PHE A 290 -0.68 -9.39 -0.34
N VAL A 291 -1.32 -10.33 0.34
CA VAL A 291 -0.67 -11.29 1.23
C VAL A 291 -0.79 -12.68 0.63
N LEU A 292 0.35 -13.22 0.18
CA LEU A 292 0.43 -14.54 -0.43
C LEU A 292 0.77 -15.59 0.64
N THR A 293 -0.20 -16.46 0.94
CA THR A 293 -0.04 -17.60 1.85
C THR A 293 -0.62 -18.87 1.22
N SER A 294 -1.19 -19.79 1.99
CA SER A 294 -1.96 -20.92 1.45
C SER A 294 -3.24 -20.47 0.72
N LYS A 295 -3.77 -19.30 1.09
CA LYS A 295 -4.80 -18.56 0.34
C LYS A 295 -4.29 -17.15 0.08
N ASN A 296 -4.72 -16.55 -1.01
CA ASN A 296 -4.41 -15.16 -1.30
C ASN A 296 -5.37 -14.26 -0.51
N TYR A 297 -4.80 -13.33 0.24
CA TYR A 297 -5.57 -12.35 1.00
C TYR A 297 -5.24 -10.94 0.55
N ILE A 298 -6.21 -10.05 0.66
CA ILE A 298 -6.01 -8.61 0.61
C ILE A 298 -6.15 -8.04 2.02
N ARG A 299 -5.18 -7.23 2.43
CA ARG A 299 -5.09 -6.66 3.78
C ARG A 299 -5.23 -5.15 3.71
N MET A 300 -5.76 -4.57 4.79
CA MET A 300 -6.06 -3.15 4.92
C MET A 300 -7.09 -2.72 3.87
N CYS A 301 -8.32 -3.19 4.05
CA CYS A 301 -9.40 -3.04 3.06
C CYS A 301 -10.36 -1.92 3.45
N THR A 302 -10.82 -1.17 2.45
CA THR A 302 -11.84 -0.12 2.62
C THR A 302 -12.89 -0.23 1.52
N ASP A 303 -14.16 -0.08 1.91
CA ASP A 303 -15.30 -0.05 0.98
C ASP A 303 -15.18 1.17 0.06
N VAL A 304 -15.49 1.00 -1.22
CA VAL A 304 -15.45 2.06 -2.23
C VAL A 304 -16.60 1.90 -3.22
N LYS A 305 -16.93 2.96 -3.95
CA LYS A 305 -17.98 2.91 -4.99
C LYS A 305 -17.37 2.76 -6.37
N GLY A 306 -17.96 1.91 -7.21
CA GLY A 306 -17.55 1.73 -8.60
C GLY A 306 -17.62 3.02 -9.43
N GLU A 307 -18.56 3.93 -9.10
CA GLU A 307 -18.68 5.24 -9.76
C GLU A 307 -17.40 6.09 -9.62
N TRP A 308 -16.72 6.00 -8.48
CA TRP A 308 -15.48 6.74 -8.22
C TRP A 308 -14.29 6.23 -9.04
N LEU A 309 -14.25 4.93 -9.35
CA LEU A 309 -13.19 4.33 -10.17
C LEU A 309 -13.17 4.94 -11.57
N VAL A 310 -14.36 5.07 -12.16
CA VAL A 310 -14.58 5.64 -13.49
C VAL A 310 -14.35 7.16 -13.49
N GLU A 311 -14.65 7.85 -12.39
CA GLU A 311 -14.40 9.29 -12.25
C GLU A 311 -12.92 9.63 -12.08
N LEU A 312 -12.21 8.90 -11.23
CA LEU A 312 -10.84 9.24 -10.82
C LEU A 312 -9.78 8.71 -11.78
N ALA A 313 -10.01 7.54 -12.38
CA ALA A 313 -9.04 6.88 -13.24
C ALA A 313 -9.69 6.30 -14.52
N PRO A 314 -10.34 7.15 -15.34
CA PRO A 314 -11.00 6.69 -16.57
C PRO A 314 -10.03 6.03 -17.56
N HIS A 315 -8.77 6.48 -17.59
CA HIS A 315 -7.70 5.91 -18.40
C HIS A 315 -7.32 4.48 -17.98
N TYR A 316 -7.34 4.18 -16.69
CA TYR A 316 -7.09 2.82 -16.20
C TYR A 316 -8.32 1.92 -16.35
N TYR A 317 -9.52 2.46 -16.10
CA TYR A 317 -10.81 1.74 -16.19
C TYR A 317 -11.45 1.79 -17.58
N ASP A 318 -10.65 1.93 -18.64
CA ASP A 318 -11.14 1.84 -20.02
C ASP A 318 -11.66 0.42 -20.33
N LEU A 319 -12.95 0.33 -20.65
CA LEU A 319 -13.68 -0.89 -20.96
C LEU A 319 -13.15 -1.64 -22.18
N LYS A 320 -12.47 -0.95 -23.11
CA LYS A 320 -11.87 -1.58 -24.30
C LYS A 320 -10.77 -2.58 -23.92
N ASN A 321 -9.94 -2.20 -22.94
CA ASN A 321 -8.80 -2.97 -22.49
C ASN A 321 -9.08 -3.74 -21.19
N PHE A 322 -10.31 -3.66 -20.66
CA PHE A 322 -10.70 -4.35 -19.43
C PHE A 322 -11.10 -5.82 -19.71
N PRO A 323 -10.58 -6.79 -18.93
CA PRO A 323 -10.91 -8.20 -19.13
C PRO A 323 -12.40 -8.47 -18.90
N ASN A 324 -12.93 -9.48 -19.60
CA ASN A 324 -14.34 -9.85 -19.45
C ASN A 324 -14.56 -10.58 -18.11
N CYS A 325 -15.13 -9.87 -17.14
CA CYS A 325 -15.50 -10.38 -15.81
C CYS A 325 -16.76 -9.67 -15.27
N GLU A 326 -17.27 -10.06 -14.09
CA GLU A 326 -18.45 -9.42 -13.51
C GLU A 326 -18.22 -7.93 -13.24
N ALA A 327 -17.02 -7.58 -12.75
CA ALA A 327 -16.57 -6.19 -12.58
C ALA A 327 -16.76 -5.36 -13.86
N LYS A 328 -16.41 -5.88 -15.05
CA LYS A 328 -16.62 -5.17 -16.32
C LYS A 328 -18.09 -4.88 -16.58
N ARG A 329 -18.98 -5.86 -16.35
CA ARG A 329 -20.44 -5.71 -16.55
C ARG A 329 -21.05 -4.69 -15.58
N VAL A 330 -20.49 -4.56 -14.38
CA VAL A 330 -20.90 -3.53 -13.42
C VAL A 330 -20.42 -2.16 -13.89
N LEU A 331 -19.15 -2.04 -14.30
CA LEU A 331 -18.59 -0.80 -14.84
C LEU A 331 -19.33 -0.35 -16.10
N GLU A 332 -19.66 -1.25 -17.03
CA GLU A 332 -20.48 -0.95 -18.22
C GLU A 332 -21.83 -0.32 -17.86
N ARG A 333 -22.51 -0.85 -16.84
CA ARG A 333 -23.77 -0.26 -16.34
C ARG A 333 -23.56 1.14 -15.76
N ILE A 334 -22.45 1.37 -15.08
CA ILE A 334 -22.08 2.68 -14.53
C ILE A 334 -21.80 3.68 -15.66
N TYR A 335 -21.02 3.29 -16.67
CA TYR A 335 -20.76 4.11 -17.86
C TYR A 335 -22.06 4.45 -18.61
N LEU A 336 -22.95 3.47 -18.79
CA LEU A 336 -24.25 3.69 -19.43
C LEU A 336 -25.12 4.68 -18.63
N LYS A 337 -25.18 4.53 -17.31
CA LYS A 337 -25.92 5.44 -16.42
C LYS A 337 -25.37 6.86 -16.49
N LYS A 338 -24.04 7.02 -16.60
CA LYS A 338 -23.37 8.33 -16.73
C LYS A 338 -23.56 8.97 -18.10
N SER A 339 -23.70 8.15 -19.15
CA SER A 339 -23.94 8.61 -20.53
C SER A 339 -25.39 9.02 -20.82
N ARG A 340 -26.35 8.61 -19.97
CA ARG A 340 -27.72 9.09 -20.06
C ARG A 340 -27.79 10.49 -19.43
N PRO A 341 -28.21 11.52 -20.18
CA PRO A 341 -28.38 12.85 -19.60
C PRO A 341 -29.39 12.79 -18.45
N MET A 342 -29.07 13.45 -17.33
CA MET A 342 -30.04 13.68 -16.25
C MET A 342 -31.15 14.59 -16.76
N GLY A 343 -32.20 14.00 -17.33
CA GLY A 343 -33.36 14.73 -17.83
C GLY A 343 -33.98 14.07 -19.06
N SER A 344 -34.90 13.13 -18.81
CA SER A 344 -36.04 12.82 -19.66
C SER A 344 -37.16 12.29 -18.79
#